data_AF-A0A4S4FFX7-F1
#
_entry.id   AF-A0A4S4FFX7-F1
#
_cell.length_a   1.000
_cell.length_b   1.000
_cell.length_c   1.000
_cell.angle_alpha   90.00
_cell.angle_beta   90.00
_cell.angle_gamma   90.00
#
_symmetry.space_group_name_H-M   'P 1'
#
loop_
_entity.id
_entity.type
_entity.pdbx_description
1 polymer ?
#
loop_
_entity_poly.entity_id
_entity_poly.type
_entity_poly.pdbx_seq_one_letter_code
_entity_poly.pdbx_strand_id
1 'polypeptide(L)'
;MTIAFWFCAAITLISALVSLGYAIAGLRGADAGARTASEYAFSRSLALAIAAIVALFTTSVAFVAAVALAMVIVQLVDAVIGARIPDRVKTFGPAATALVNAAALVWMLAS
;
A
#
# COMPACT_ATOMS: atom_id res chain seq x y z
N MET A 1 8.82 -2.50 21.88
CA MET A 1 8.82 -2.34 20.41
C MET A 1 9.88 -1.32 20.03
N THR A 2 10.69 -1.60 19.01
CA THR A 2 11.80 -0.74 18.57
C THR A 2 11.29 0.47 17.77
N ILE A 3 12.16 1.47 17.53
CA ILE A 3 11.84 2.59 16.64
C ILE A 3 11.56 2.08 15.22
N ALA A 4 12.31 1.07 14.77
CA ALA A 4 12.12 0.45 13.45
C ALA A 4 10.74 -0.19 13.29
N PHE A 5 10.19 -0.79 14.34
CA PHE A 5 8.82 -1.33 14.35
C PHE A 5 7.78 -0.24 14.08
N TRP A 6 7.80 0.84 14.86
CA TRP A 6 6.83 1.93 14.72
C TRP A 6 6.98 2.66 13.39
N PHE A 7 8.22 2.80 12.91
CA PHE A 7 8.51 3.36 11.60
C PHE A 7 7.94 2.49 10.47
N CYS A 8 8.14 1.17 10.50
CA CYS A 8 7.57 0.25 9.52
C CYS A 8 6.04 0.28 9.52
N ALA A 9 5.41 0.26 10.70
CA ALA A 9 3.95 0.35 10.81
C ALA A 9 3.41 1.69 10.26
N ALA A 10 4.07 2.81 10.55
CA ALA A 10 3.69 4.13 10.04
C ALA A 10 3.83 4.23 8.51
N ILE A 11 4.96 3.76 7.94
CA ILE A 11 5.18 3.74 6.49
C ILE A 11 4.18 2.81 5.79
N THR A 12 3.86 1.67 6.39
CA THR A 12 2.84 0.74 5.88
C THR A 12 1.47 1.41 5.82
N LEU A 13 1.09 2.16 6.86
CA LEU A 13 -0.16 2.93 6.86
C LEU A 13 -0.18 4.00 5.77
N ILE A 14 0.88 4.82 5.67
CA ILE A 14 0.97 5.86 4.63
C ILE A 14 0.82 5.23 3.24
N SER A 15 1.51 4.11 3.01
CA SER A 15 1.45 3.38 1.74
C SER A 15 0.03 2.86 1.44
N ALA A 16 -0.65 2.32 2.45
CA ALA A 16 -2.02 1.82 2.30
C ALA A 16 -3.00 2.96 1.98
N LEU A 17 -2.84 4.12 2.60
CA LEU A 17 -3.65 5.31 2.32
C LEU A 17 -3.39 5.86 0.92
N VAL A 18 -2.14 5.86 0.44
CA VAL A 18 -1.81 6.24 -0.95
C VAL A 18 -2.49 5.29 -1.94
N SER A 19 -2.40 3.97 -1.74
CA SER A 19 -3.09 2.98 -2.59
C SER A 19 -4.61 3.17 -2.57
N LEU A 20 -5.21 3.42 -1.40
CA LEU A 20 -6.63 3.72 -1.28
C LEU A 20 -7.01 5.00 -2.04
N GLY A 21 -6.17 6.03 -1.99
CA GLY A 21 -6.35 7.26 -2.76
C GLY A 21 -6.41 7.00 -4.26
N TYR A 22 -5.50 6.19 -4.80
CA TYR A 22 -5.54 5.77 -6.21
C TYR A 22 -6.80 4.98 -6.56
N ALA A 23 -7.24 4.08 -5.68
CA ALA A 23 -8.46 3.30 -5.91
C ALA A 23 -9.72 4.18 -5.90
N ILE A 24 -9.81 5.17 -5.00
CA ILE A 24 -10.90 6.16 -4.97
C ILE A 24 -10.88 7.01 -6.24
N ALA A 25 -9.71 7.48 -6.67
CA ALA A 25 -9.59 8.26 -7.91
C ALA A 25 -10.02 7.42 -9.14
N GLY A 26 -9.64 6.14 -9.18
CA GLY A 26 -10.08 5.18 -10.19
C GLY A 26 -11.60 5.02 -10.21
N LEU A 27 -12.22 4.79 -9.05
CA LEU A 27 -13.68 4.69 -8.90
C LEU A 27 -14.43 5.91 -9.40
N ARG A 28 -13.93 7.12 -9.08
CA ARG A 28 -14.58 8.38 -9.47
C ARG A 28 -14.48 8.65 -10.97
N GLY A 29 -13.41 8.18 -11.61
CA GLY A 29 -13.19 8.32 -13.06
C GLY A 29 -13.59 7.11 -13.89
N ALA A 30 -14.17 6.06 -13.29
CA ALA A 30 -14.48 4.82 -13.99
C ALA A 30 -15.78 4.91 -14.79
N ASP A 31 -15.67 4.63 -16.09
CA ASP A 31 -16.83 4.41 -16.97
C ASP A 31 -17.52 3.08 -16.66
N ALA A 32 -18.71 2.87 -17.22
CA ALA A 32 -19.54 1.68 -16.96
C ALA A 32 -18.78 0.35 -17.15
N GLY A 33 -17.87 0.27 -18.12
CA GLY A 33 -17.06 -0.94 -18.36
C GLY A 33 -15.91 -1.16 -17.36
N ALA A 34 -15.45 -0.12 -16.66
CA ALA A 34 -14.34 -0.18 -15.70
C ALA A 34 -14.79 -0.08 -14.24
N ARG A 35 -16.08 0.23 -14.00
CA ARG A 35 -16.68 0.45 -12.68
C ARG A 35 -16.45 -0.72 -11.74
N THR A 36 -16.81 -1.93 -12.17
CA THR A 36 -16.68 -3.15 -11.36
C THR A 36 -15.23 -3.44 -10.97
N ALA A 37 -14.29 -3.31 -11.89
CA ALA A 37 -12.86 -3.52 -11.61
C ALA A 37 -12.34 -2.48 -10.58
N SER A 38 -12.81 -1.23 -10.67
CA SER A 38 -12.45 -0.17 -9.74
C SER A 38 -13.04 -0.38 -8.34
N GLU A 39 -14.26 -0.96 -8.24
CA GLU A 39 -14.88 -1.35 -6.97
C GLU A 39 -14.10 -2.48 -6.28
N TYR A 40 -13.64 -3.48 -7.03
CA TYR A 40 -12.77 -4.53 -6.49
C TYR A 40 -11.42 -3.97 -6.01
N ALA A 41 -10.80 -3.07 -6.79
CA ALA A 41 -9.56 -2.41 -6.39
C ALA A 41 -9.73 -1.62 -5.08
N PHE A 42 -10.82 -0.85 -4.96
CA PHE A 42 -11.15 -0.10 -3.75
C PHE A 42 -11.38 -1.00 -2.53
N SER A 43 -12.16 -2.08 -2.69
CA SER A 43 -12.42 -3.03 -1.60
C SER A 43 -11.11 -3.61 -1.03
N ARG A 44 -10.18 -4.01 -1.91
CA ARG A 44 -8.86 -4.53 -1.51
C ARG A 44 -8.01 -3.48 -0.79
N SER A 45 -7.89 -2.28 -1.35
CA SER A 45 -7.09 -1.21 -0.73
C SER A 45 -7.70 -0.74 0.59
N LEU A 46 -9.03 -0.75 0.72
CA LEU A 46 -9.72 -0.46 1.98
C LEU A 46 -9.40 -1.51 3.06
N ALA A 47 -9.46 -2.80 2.71
CA ALA A 47 -9.11 -3.88 3.63
C ALA A 47 -7.66 -3.75 4.14
N LEU A 48 -6.72 -3.41 3.25
CA LEU A 48 -5.32 -3.19 3.61
C LEU A 48 -5.11 -1.92 4.44
N ALA A 49 -5.85 -0.85 4.17
CA ALA A 49 -5.82 0.36 5.00
C ALA A 49 -6.30 0.07 6.43
N ILE A 50 -7.38 -0.70 6.58
CA ILE A 50 -7.87 -1.14 7.90
C ILE A 50 -6.82 -2.01 8.60
N ALA A 51 -6.23 -2.99 7.90
CA ALA A 51 -5.17 -3.82 8.46
C ALA A 51 -3.95 -3.00 8.91
N ALA A 52 -3.57 -1.98 8.14
CA ALA A 52 -2.47 -1.08 8.49
C ALA A 52 -2.80 -0.16 9.67
N ILE A 53 -4.06 0.23 9.86
CA ILE A 53 -4.51 0.92 11.08
C ILE A 53 -4.37 -0.02 12.28
N VAL A 54 -4.85 -1.26 12.16
CA VAL A 54 -4.71 -2.27 13.23
C VAL A 54 -3.24 -2.53 13.58
N ALA A 55 -2.35 -2.45 12.59
CA ALA A 55 -0.91 -2.60 12.78
C ALA A 55 -0.31 -1.56 13.76
N LEU A 56 -0.93 -0.38 13.92
CA LEU A 56 -0.51 0.63 14.90
C LEU A 56 -0.96 0.33 16.34
N PHE A 57 -1.91 -0.58 16.53
CA PHE A 57 -2.45 -0.93 17.85
C PHE A 57 -2.02 -2.31 18.34
N THR A 58 -1.21 -3.03 17.54
CA THR A 58 -0.65 -4.34 17.89
C THR A 58 0.83 -4.23 18.25
N THR A 59 1.31 -5.20 19.02
CA THR A 59 2.74 -5.38 19.33
C THR A 59 3.34 -6.58 18.59
N SER A 60 2.60 -7.19 17.66
CA SER A 60 3.04 -8.36 16.90
C SER A 60 3.88 -7.97 15.70
N VAL A 61 5.18 -8.23 15.77
CA VAL A 61 6.13 -8.06 14.64
C VAL A 61 5.69 -8.87 13.42
N ALA A 62 5.24 -10.11 13.62
CA ALA A 62 4.77 -10.96 12.52
C ALA A 62 3.56 -10.36 11.80
N PHE A 63 2.63 -9.74 12.54
CA PHE A 63 1.47 -9.08 11.94
C PHE A 63 1.88 -7.86 11.11
N VAL A 64 2.69 -6.97 11.68
CA VAL A 64 3.17 -5.78 10.95
C VAL A 64 3.97 -6.18 9.71
N ALA A 65 4.83 -7.19 9.82
CA ALA A 65 5.59 -7.72 8.69
C ALA A 65 4.68 -8.28 7.59
N ALA A 66 3.63 -9.02 7.93
CA ALA A 66 2.69 -9.56 6.97
C ALA A 66 1.92 -8.45 6.22
N VAL A 67 1.44 -7.43 6.94
CA VAL A 67 0.73 -6.30 6.31
C VAL A 67 1.68 -5.46 5.46
N ALA A 68 2.89 -5.19 5.94
CA ALA A 68 3.91 -4.46 5.18
C ALA A 68 4.29 -5.20 3.89
N LEU A 69 4.51 -6.52 3.96
CA LEU A 69 4.80 -7.35 2.80
C LEU A 69 3.64 -7.35 1.80
N ALA A 70 2.40 -7.53 2.27
CA ALA A 70 1.22 -7.48 1.42
C ALA A 70 1.12 -6.11 0.71
N MET A 71 1.41 -5.02 1.41
CA MET A 71 1.44 -3.68 0.84
C MET A 71 2.57 -3.48 -0.17
N VAL A 72 3.77 -4.00 0.06
CA VAL A 72 4.87 -3.95 -0.91
C VAL A 72 4.46 -4.66 -2.20
N ILE A 73 3.87 -5.86 -2.11
CA ILE A 73 3.39 -6.61 -3.27
C ILE A 73 2.34 -5.80 -4.05
N VAL A 74 1.36 -5.22 -3.36
CA VAL A 74 0.32 -4.38 -4.01
C VAL A 74 0.95 -3.22 -4.76
N GLN A 75 1.85 -2.48 -4.12
CA GLN A 75 2.45 -1.29 -4.73
C GLN A 75 3.38 -1.63 -5.90
N LEU A 76 4.06 -2.78 -5.87
CA LEU A 76 4.83 -3.27 -7.01
C LEU A 76 3.92 -3.59 -8.20
N VAL A 77 2.78 -4.23 -7.95
CA VAL A 77 1.78 -4.50 -9.00
C VAL A 77 1.18 -3.19 -9.52
N ASP A 78 0.83 -2.25 -8.63
CA ASP A 78 0.31 -0.93 -8.99
C ASP A 78 1.34 -0.14 -9.82
N ALA A 79 2.62 -0.23 -9.50
CA ALA A 79 3.69 0.40 -10.27
C ALA A 79 3.83 -0.21 -11.68
N VAL A 80 3.72 -1.54 -11.81
CA VAL A 80 3.72 -2.23 -13.11
C VAL A 80 2.52 -1.82 -13.95
N ILE A 81 1.33 -1.71 -13.34
CA ILE A 81 0.12 -1.24 -14.02
C ILE A 81 0.27 0.24 -14.42
N GLY A 82 0.76 1.07 -13.51
CA GLY A 82 1.04 2.49 -13.74
C GLY A 82 1.99 2.72 -14.90
N ALA A 83 3.05 1.91 -15.02
CA ALA A 83 4.03 1.99 -16.11
C ALA A 83 3.44 1.71 -17.50
N ARG A 84 2.25 1.06 -17.57
CA ARG A 84 1.52 0.83 -18.82
C ARG A 84 0.61 1.99 -19.20
N ILE A 85 0.39 2.95 -18.29
CA ILE A 85 -0.44 4.13 -18.51
C ILE A 85 0.50 5.32 -18.79
N PRO A 86 0.25 6.18 -19.79
CA PRO A 86 1.14 7.28 -20.16
C PRO A 86 1.30 8.39 -19.10
N ASP A 87 0.74 8.19 -17.90
CA ASP A 87 0.71 9.16 -16.81
C ASP A 87 1.82 8.86 -15.78
N ARG A 88 2.91 9.64 -15.84
CA ARG A 88 4.13 9.41 -15.06
C ARG A 88 3.89 9.45 -13.54
N VAL A 89 2.95 10.28 -13.08
CA VAL A 89 2.65 10.40 -11.64
C VAL A 89 2.03 9.11 -11.08
N LYS A 90 1.27 8.38 -11.90
CA LYS A 90 0.71 7.07 -11.55
C LYS A 90 1.74 5.93 -11.56
N THR A 91 2.90 6.13 -12.17
CA THR A 91 4.00 5.16 -12.18
C THR A 91 4.97 5.37 -11.03
N PHE A 92 5.41 6.62 -10.82
CA PHE A 92 6.45 6.93 -9.82
C PHE A 92 5.94 6.90 -8.38
N GLY A 93 4.67 7.24 -8.13
CA GLY A 93 4.07 7.23 -6.80
C GLY A 93 4.13 5.84 -6.14
N PRO A 94 3.47 4.82 -6.72
CA PRO A 94 3.47 3.46 -6.17
C PRO A 94 4.87 2.84 -6.07
N ALA A 95 5.74 3.10 -7.04
CA ALA A 95 7.11 2.59 -7.01
C ALA A 95 7.93 3.16 -5.84
N ALA A 96 7.82 4.47 -5.59
CA ALA A 96 8.52 5.12 -4.48
C ALA A 96 8.01 4.63 -3.13
N THR A 97 6.70 4.52 -2.95
CA THR A 97 6.11 4.02 -1.70
C THR A 97 6.45 2.55 -1.47
N ALA A 98 6.54 1.73 -2.54
CA ALA A 98 6.98 0.33 -2.45
C ALA A 98 8.41 0.22 -1.92
N LEU A 99 9.34 1.03 -2.44
CA LEU A 99 10.74 1.03 -2.02
C LEU A 99 10.91 1.45 -0.56
N VAL A 100 10.23 2.53 -0.15
CA VAL A 100 10.29 3.02 1.22
C VAL A 100 9.69 1.99 2.19
N ASN A 101 8.57 1.37 1.84
CA ASN A 101 7.94 0.35 2.69
C ASN A 101 8.78 -0.93 2.77
N ALA A 102 9.39 -1.36 1.67
CA ALA A 102 10.31 -2.49 1.66
C ALA A 102 11.56 -2.23 2.52
N ALA A 103 12.16 -1.04 2.40
CA ALA A 103 13.30 -0.65 3.23
C ALA A 103 12.94 -0.62 4.72
N ALA A 104 11.77 -0.07 5.07
CA ALA A 104 11.28 -0.04 6.45
C ALA A 104 11.02 -1.45 7.01
N LEU A 105 10.47 -2.35 6.19
CA LEU A 105 10.27 -3.76 6.55
C LEU A 105 11.60 -4.47 6.81
N VAL A 106 12.56 -4.33 5.91
CA VAL A 106 13.89 -4.95 6.07
C VAL A 106 14.59 -4.41 7.32
N TRP A 107 14.50 -3.10 7.57
CA TRP A 107 15.09 -2.50 8.77
C TRP A 107 14.45 -3.05 10.06
N MET A 108 13.13 -3.17 10.11
CA MET A 108 12.43 -3.76 11.27
C MET A 108 12.82 -5.22 11.51
N LEU A 109 13.02 -6.02 10.47
CA LEU A 109 13.39 -7.43 10.60
C LEU A 109 14.87 -7.64 10.96
N ALA A 110 15.72 -6.66 10.66
CA ALA A 110 17.15 -6.70 10.96
C ALA A 110 17.52 -6.03 12.31
N SER A 111 16.56 -5.39 12.97
CA SER A 111 16.72 -4.67 14.26
C SER A 111 16.23 -5.49 15.45
#